data_AF-A0A1H0QB37-F1
#
_entry.id   AF-A0A1H0QB37-F1
#
_cell.length_a   1.000
_cell.length_b   1.000
_cell.length_c   1.000
_cell.angle_alpha   90.00
_cell.angle_beta   90.00
_cell.angle_gamma   90.00
#
_symmetry.space_group_name_H-M   'P 1'
#
loop_
_entity.id
_entity.type
_entity.pdbx_description
1 polymer ?
#
loop_
_entity_poly.entity_id
_entity_poly.type
_entity_poly.pdbx_seq_one_letter_code
_entity_poly.pdbx_strand_id
1 'polypeptide(L)'
;MVVNCPHCAKQLKLNDKALESIGRLQAGQKIKVRCVQCSEGFNLDRSSLAGMAANQPGTDAQKGGQPAASRVVPPSPPDIEWLRDGSFEDKETVDDIPSALILFPDIAAKETIRKAASDFGYHVESAENSAEAIEKMRFVNYAAVFLHENYEQAGLENGAFHQYMRTMTMSRRRYIFYVLVGGRFSTLYDLQALAWSANLVINDRETEYIHTILRKAIPQYEELFGPVMEALRFAGK
;
A
#
# COMPACT_ATOMS: atom_id res chain seq x y z
N MET A 1 -4.04 34.13 26.53
CA MET A 1 -2.59 33.85 26.38
C MET A 1 -2.37 32.84 25.27
N VAL A 2 -1.22 32.89 24.60
CA VAL A 2 -0.88 32.01 23.48
C VAL A 2 0.24 31.08 23.90
N VAL A 3 0.06 29.77 23.69
CA VAL A 3 1.04 28.73 24.05
C VAL A 3 1.37 27.90 22.82
N ASN A 4 2.63 27.53 22.64
CA ASN A 4 3.04 26.74 21.48
C ASN A 4 2.84 25.24 21.73
N CYS A 5 2.20 24.53 20.80
CA CYS A 5 2.02 23.09 20.92
C CYS A 5 3.35 22.37 20.61
N PRO A 6 3.83 21.45 21.48
CA PRO A 6 5.08 20.73 21.24
C PRO A 6 5.01 19.73 20.08
N HIS A 7 3.80 19.31 19.67
CA HIS A 7 3.61 18.33 18.59
C HIS A 7 3.50 18.98 17.20
N CYS A 8 2.84 20.14 17.08
CA CYS A 8 2.63 20.79 15.79
C CYS A 8 3.29 22.17 15.66
N ALA A 9 3.95 22.65 16.71
CA ALA A 9 4.61 23.96 16.79
C ALA A 9 3.72 25.17 16.39
N LYS A 10 2.40 24.98 16.38
CA LYS A 10 1.40 26.02 16.12
C LYS A 10 0.95 26.67 17.42
N GLN A 11 0.77 27.98 17.35
CA GLN A 11 0.30 28.82 18.45
C GLN A 11 -1.18 28.53 18.76
N LEU A 12 -1.47 28.15 20.01
CA LEU A 12 -2.80 27.89 20.51
C LEU A 12 -3.27 29.01 21.44
N LYS A 13 -4.45 29.57 21.18
CA LYS A 13 -5.12 30.50 22.11
C LYS A 13 -5.96 29.71 23.10
N LEU A 14 -5.57 29.73 24.37
CA LEU A 14 -6.30 29.02 25.44
C LEU A 14 -7.55 29.82 25.87
N ASN A 15 -8.63 29.10 26.19
CA ASN A 15 -9.90 29.66 26.66
C ASN A 15 -9.80 30.04 28.17
N ASP A 16 -10.63 30.96 28.63
CA ASP A 16 -10.50 31.59 29.97
C ASP A 16 -10.58 30.57 31.12
N LYS A 17 -11.42 29.54 30.99
CA LYS A 17 -11.53 28.43 31.95
C LYS A 17 -10.24 27.61 32.08
N ALA A 18 -9.50 27.43 30.99
CA ALA A 18 -8.22 26.71 31.00
C ALA A 18 -7.12 27.53 31.68
N LEU A 19 -7.16 28.86 31.51
CA LEU A 19 -6.20 29.78 32.14
C LEU A 19 -6.38 29.85 33.66
N GLU A 20 -7.62 29.93 34.15
CA GLU A 20 -7.91 29.88 35.61
C GLU A 20 -7.47 28.55 36.24
N SER A 21 -7.66 27.45 35.51
CA SER A 21 -7.25 26.11 35.96
C SER A 21 -5.73 25.99 36.10
N ILE A 22 -4.97 26.56 35.17
CA ILE A 22 -3.49 26.54 35.22
C ILE A 22 -2.96 27.49 36.31
N GLY A 23 -3.64 28.61 36.56
CA GLY A 23 -3.29 29.56 37.62
C GLY A 23 -3.41 29.00 39.05
N ARG A 24 -4.23 27.97 39.27
CA ARG A 24 -4.45 27.32 40.56
C ARG A 24 -3.50 26.14 40.85
N LEU A 25 -2.62 25.76 39.93
CA LEU A 25 -1.71 24.63 40.10
C LEU A 25 -0.48 24.98 40.96
N GLN A 26 -0.07 24.02 41.78
CA GLN A 26 1.18 24.05 42.54
C GLN A 26 2.37 23.65 41.66
N ALA A 27 3.59 24.04 42.07
CA ALA A 27 4.81 23.74 41.32
C ALA A 27 5.01 22.22 41.17
N GLY A 28 4.95 21.72 39.93
CA GLY A 28 5.11 20.31 39.59
C GLY A 28 3.86 19.60 39.07
N GLN A 29 2.66 20.20 39.18
CA GLN A 29 1.44 19.64 38.61
C GLN A 29 1.24 20.08 37.15
N LYS A 30 0.88 19.11 36.29
CA LYS A 30 0.66 19.31 34.86
C LYS A 30 -0.80 18.98 34.50
N ILE A 31 -1.41 19.77 33.62
CA ILE A 31 -2.76 19.49 33.10
C ILE A 31 -2.66 19.07 31.64
N LYS A 32 -3.44 18.05 31.29
CA LYS A 32 -3.56 17.59 29.90
C LYS A 32 -4.54 18.49 29.14
N VAL A 33 -4.05 19.23 28.17
CA VAL A 33 -4.85 20.07 27.26
C VAL A 33 -4.82 19.50 25.86
N ARG A 34 -5.97 19.41 25.20
CA ARG A 34 -6.09 18.95 23.81
C ARG A 34 -5.87 20.10 22.84
N CYS A 35 -4.98 19.90 21.86
CA CYS A 35 -4.74 20.86 20.79
C CYS A 35 -5.91 20.91 19.82
N VAL A 36 -6.45 22.09 19.51
CA VAL A 36 -7.54 22.24 18.52
C VAL A 36 -7.08 22.06 17.06
N GLN A 37 -5.77 22.03 16.80
CA GLN A 37 -5.20 21.93 15.45
C GLN A 37 -4.72 20.51 15.09
N CYS A 38 -4.25 19.74 16.07
CA CYS A 38 -3.76 18.37 15.83
C CYS A 38 -4.47 17.30 16.68
N SER A 39 -5.44 17.69 17.51
CA SER A 39 -6.23 16.80 18.37
C SER A 39 -5.44 16.01 19.43
N GLU A 40 -4.12 16.13 19.44
CA GLU A 40 -3.23 15.50 20.41
C GLU A 40 -3.25 16.22 21.77
N GLY A 41 -3.25 15.44 22.86
CA GLY A 41 -3.24 15.95 24.23
C GLY A 41 -1.83 16.12 24.75
N PHE A 42 -1.46 17.33 25.18
CA PHE A 42 -0.15 17.62 25.75
C PHE A 42 -0.27 18.26 27.13
N ASN A 43 0.79 18.10 27.93
CA ASN A 43 0.81 18.51 29.32
C ASN A 43 1.36 19.94 29.46
N LEU A 44 0.59 20.83 30.07
CA LEU A 44 0.98 22.20 30.36
C LEU A 44 1.17 22.41 31.87
N ASP A 45 2.17 23.21 32.21
CA ASP A 45 2.49 23.61 33.57
C ASP A 45 2.45 25.14 33.75
N ARG A 46 2.57 25.61 34.99
CA ARG A 46 2.50 27.04 35.33
C ARG A 46 3.61 27.86 34.64
N SER A 47 4.79 27.28 34.41
CA SER A 47 5.91 27.90 33.70
C SER A 47 5.63 28.15 32.22
N SER A 48 4.69 27.41 31.63
CA SER A 48 4.31 27.54 30.22
C SER A 48 3.51 28.81 29.91
N LEU A 49 3.08 29.57 30.93
CA LEU A 49 2.37 30.85 30.78
C LEU A 49 3.28 32.09 30.90
N ALA A 50 4.51 31.93 31.37
CA ALA A 50 5.45 33.03 31.58
C ALA A 50 6.38 33.18 30.37
N GLY A 51 5.91 33.90 29.34
CA GLY A 51 6.74 34.29 28.21
C GLY A 51 7.53 35.57 28.49
N MET A 52 8.87 35.42 28.53
CA MET A 52 9.93 36.38 28.16
C MET A 52 10.35 37.48 29.16
N ALA A 53 11.56 37.33 29.75
CA ALA A 53 12.57 38.39 29.88
C ALA A 53 13.90 37.90 30.53
N ALA A 54 15.03 38.23 29.87
CA ALA A 54 16.33 38.65 30.41
C ALA A 54 17.33 37.66 31.09
N ASN A 55 18.46 37.47 30.37
CA ASN A 55 19.90 37.54 30.76
C ASN A 55 20.47 36.88 32.05
N GLN A 56 21.32 35.84 31.83
CA GLN A 56 22.75 35.58 32.24
C GLN A 56 23.25 35.84 33.70
N PRO A 57 24.37 35.24 34.23
CA PRO A 57 25.60 34.76 33.54
C PRO A 57 26.37 33.51 34.11
N GLY A 58 27.42 33.09 33.37
CA GLY A 58 28.64 32.38 33.84
C GLY A 58 28.59 30.84 33.88
N THR A 59 29.49 30.06 33.28
CA THR A 59 30.95 30.22 33.19
C THR A 59 31.55 29.73 31.86
N ASP A 60 32.65 30.39 31.49
CA ASP A 60 33.51 30.14 30.34
C ASP A 60 34.24 28.79 30.37
N ALA A 61 34.25 28.11 29.21
CA ALA A 61 35.43 27.43 28.68
C ALA A 61 35.24 27.17 27.17
N GLN A 62 35.69 28.11 26.34
CA GLN A 62 35.87 27.91 24.91
C GLN A 62 37.12 27.04 24.64
N LYS A 63 37.02 26.08 23.73
CA LYS A 63 37.58 26.17 22.36
C LYS A 63 37.54 24.81 21.66
N GLY A 64 37.11 24.83 20.40
CA GLY A 64 37.35 23.74 19.43
C GLY A 64 36.12 23.41 18.61
N GLY A 65 35.85 24.21 17.57
CA GLY A 65 34.80 23.91 16.61
C GLY A 65 35.17 22.76 15.68
N GLN A 66 34.21 21.86 15.44
CA GLN A 66 34.05 21.09 14.21
C GLN A 66 32.55 21.02 13.89
N PRO A 67 32.12 21.15 12.63
CA PRO A 67 30.71 21.11 12.27
C PRO A 67 30.15 19.72 12.60
N ALA A 68 29.15 19.69 13.49
CA ALA A 68 28.48 18.45 13.87
C ALA A 68 27.77 17.89 12.64
N ALA A 69 28.34 16.81 12.07
CA ALA A 69 27.62 15.92 11.19
C ALA A 69 26.27 15.58 11.86
N SER A 70 25.18 15.74 11.12
CA SER A 70 23.84 15.31 11.54
C SER A 70 23.94 13.86 12.02
N ARG A 71 23.95 13.66 13.35
CA ARG A 71 23.94 12.34 13.94
C ARG A 71 22.58 11.74 13.59
N VAL A 72 22.57 10.85 12.62
CA VAL A 72 21.41 9.98 12.35
C VAL A 72 21.11 9.26 13.66
N VAL A 73 20.02 9.64 14.33
CA VAL A 73 19.57 8.95 15.54
C VAL A 73 18.84 7.70 15.05
N PRO A 74 19.35 6.49 15.33
CA PRO A 74 18.65 5.29 14.92
C PRO A 74 17.32 5.18 15.67
N PRO A 75 16.32 4.52 15.06
CA PRO A 75 15.10 4.20 15.76
C PRO A 75 15.41 3.37 17.02
N SER A 76 14.55 3.51 18.03
CA SER A 76 14.65 2.70 19.24
C SER A 76 14.57 1.21 18.88
N PRO A 77 15.30 0.34 19.61
CA PRO A 77 15.22 -1.10 19.42
C PRO A 77 13.78 -1.61 19.47
N PRO A 78 13.42 -2.63 18.67
CA PRO A 78 12.10 -3.24 18.71
C PRO A 78 11.87 -3.90 20.08
N ASP A 79 10.60 -3.94 20.49
CA ASP A 79 10.17 -4.64 21.69
C ASP A 79 10.25 -6.17 21.48
N ILE A 80 10.84 -6.86 22.45
CA ILE A 80 11.13 -8.30 22.43
C ILE A 80 10.40 -9.05 23.55
N GLU A 81 9.44 -8.42 24.23
CA GLU A 81 8.64 -9.07 25.29
C GLU A 81 7.96 -10.37 24.80
N TRP A 82 7.51 -10.42 23.54
CA TRP A 82 6.94 -11.62 22.89
C TRP A 82 7.88 -12.84 22.89
N LEU A 83 9.19 -12.62 22.90
CA LEU A 83 10.19 -13.69 22.94
C LEU A 83 10.21 -14.40 24.31
N ARG A 84 9.81 -13.70 25.38
CA ARG A 84 9.72 -14.24 26.74
C ARG A 84 8.41 -14.97 26.96
N ASP A 85 7.32 -14.44 26.41
CA ASP A 85 5.98 -14.98 26.59
C ASP A 85 5.66 -16.12 25.60
N GLY A 86 6.53 -16.35 24.61
CA GLY A 86 6.32 -17.37 23.56
C GLY A 86 5.10 -17.09 22.68
N SER A 87 4.51 -15.90 22.81
CA SER A 87 3.35 -15.42 22.06
C SER A 87 3.81 -14.84 20.73
N PHE A 88 4.30 -15.73 19.87
CA PHE A 88 4.35 -15.42 18.45
C PHE A 88 2.96 -15.78 17.90
N GLU A 89 2.17 -14.77 17.53
CA GLU A 89 1.08 -15.02 16.59
C GLU A 89 1.76 -15.41 15.30
N ASP A 90 1.87 -16.72 15.05
CA ASP A 90 2.02 -17.23 13.69
C ASP A 90 0.83 -16.66 12.94
N LYS A 91 1.05 -15.54 12.27
CA LYS A 91 0.21 -15.12 11.17
C LYS A 91 0.42 -16.24 10.17
N GLU A 92 -0.44 -17.25 10.26
CA GLU A 92 -0.54 -18.35 9.33
C GLU A 92 -0.82 -17.68 7.98
N THR A 93 0.26 -17.30 7.30
CA THR A 93 0.19 -16.82 5.94
C THR A 93 -0.37 -18.02 5.21
N VAL A 94 -1.60 -17.89 4.73
CA VAL A 94 -2.23 -18.90 3.89
C VAL A 94 -1.48 -18.86 2.56
N ASP A 95 -0.25 -19.39 2.57
CA ASP A 95 0.77 -19.17 1.54
C ASP A 95 0.51 -19.99 0.26
N ASP A 96 -0.53 -20.82 0.25
CA ASP A 96 -0.83 -21.70 -0.89
C ASP A 96 -2.07 -21.30 -1.71
N ILE A 97 -2.75 -20.19 -1.40
CA ILE A 97 -3.85 -19.72 -2.25
C ILE A 97 -3.28 -18.73 -3.30
N PRO A 98 -3.36 -19.04 -4.60
CA PRO A 98 -2.87 -18.14 -5.63
C PRO A 98 -3.68 -16.83 -5.65
N SER A 99 -3.02 -15.68 -5.64
CA SER A 99 -3.70 -14.39 -5.71
C SER A 99 -4.03 -13.97 -7.14
N ALA A 100 -5.16 -13.30 -7.33
CA ALA A 100 -5.55 -12.66 -8.59
C ALA A 100 -5.80 -11.16 -8.37
N LEU A 101 -5.32 -10.33 -9.30
CA LEU A 101 -5.54 -8.88 -9.28
C LEU A 101 -6.57 -8.47 -10.33
N ILE A 102 -7.62 -7.76 -9.92
CA ILE A 102 -8.68 -7.25 -10.79
C ILE A 102 -8.61 -5.73 -10.87
N LEU A 103 -8.38 -5.22 -12.08
CA LEU A 103 -8.24 -3.80 -12.41
C LEU A 103 -9.35 -3.40 -13.37
N PHE A 104 -10.49 -3.01 -12.80
CA PHE A 104 -11.71 -2.68 -13.52
C PHE A 104 -12.27 -1.35 -13.02
N PRO A 105 -12.94 -0.56 -13.88
CA PRO A 105 -13.80 0.51 -13.42
C PRO A 105 -14.98 -0.05 -12.61
N ASP A 106 -15.74 0.82 -11.96
CA ASP A 106 -16.91 0.43 -11.18
C ASP A 106 -18.09 0.06 -12.09
N ILE A 107 -18.02 -1.13 -12.69
CA ILE A 107 -18.98 -1.70 -13.63
C ILE A 107 -19.40 -3.09 -13.17
N ALA A 108 -20.61 -3.53 -13.55
CA ALA A 108 -21.16 -4.83 -13.17
C ALA A 108 -20.23 -6.02 -13.51
N ALA A 109 -19.50 -5.93 -14.62
CA ALA A 109 -18.54 -6.95 -15.03
C ALA A 109 -17.45 -7.21 -13.97
N LYS A 110 -17.04 -6.20 -13.18
CA LYS A 110 -16.03 -6.35 -12.12
C LYS A 110 -16.42 -7.43 -11.12
N GLU A 111 -17.67 -7.43 -10.66
CA GLU A 111 -18.17 -8.42 -9.70
C GLU A 111 -18.32 -9.81 -10.34
N THR A 112 -18.70 -9.87 -11.61
CA THR A 112 -18.78 -11.13 -12.36
C THR A 112 -17.40 -11.79 -12.49
N ILE A 113 -16.38 -11.02 -12.87
CA ILE A 113 -14.99 -11.51 -12.94
C ILE A 113 -14.46 -11.87 -11.55
N ARG A 114 -14.75 -11.06 -10.52
CA ARG A 114 -14.34 -11.33 -9.13
C ARG A 114 -14.87 -12.67 -8.64
N LYS A 115 -16.17 -12.91 -8.80
CA LYS A 115 -16.79 -14.19 -8.42
C LYS A 115 -16.18 -15.35 -9.18
N ALA A 116 -16.06 -15.23 -10.50
CA ALA A 116 -15.47 -16.29 -11.30
C ALA A 116 -14.03 -16.61 -10.87
N ALA A 117 -13.17 -15.61 -10.67
CA ALA A 117 -11.81 -15.84 -10.20
C ALA A 117 -11.80 -16.51 -8.81
N SER A 118 -12.65 -16.09 -7.88
CA SER A 118 -12.78 -16.76 -6.57
C SER A 118 -13.26 -18.21 -6.70
N ASP A 119 -14.19 -18.52 -7.61
CA ASP A 119 -14.67 -19.89 -7.85
C ASP A 119 -13.56 -20.81 -8.41
N PHE A 120 -12.59 -20.25 -9.14
CA PHE A 120 -11.38 -20.95 -9.59
C PHE A 120 -10.29 -21.05 -8.50
N GLY A 121 -10.58 -20.63 -7.27
CA GLY A 121 -9.68 -20.77 -6.12
C GLY A 121 -8.69 -19.63 -5.95
N TYR A 122 -8.86 -18.50 -6.64
CA TYR A 122 -7.98 -17.35 -6.46
C TYR A 122 -8.37 -16.50 -5.25
N HIS A 123 -7.39 -16.00 -4.50
CA HIS A 123 -7.58 -14.90 -3.57
C HIS A 123 -7.64 -13.59 -4.37
N VAL A 124 -8.82 -12.97 -4.45
CA VAL A 124 -9.04 -11.84 -5.36
C VAL A 124 -8.84 -10.51 -4.66
N GLU A 125 -7.94 -9.70 -5.19
CA GLU A 125 -7.70 -8.33 -4.78
C GLU A 125 -8.04 -7.36 -5.92
N SER A 126 -8.28 -6.09 -5.59
CA SER A 126 -8.42 -5.02 -6.56
C SER A 126 -7.57 -3.82 -6.16
N ALA A 127 -7.32 -2.91 -7.09
CA ALA A 127 -6.59 -1.66 -6.83
C ALA A 127 -7.35 -0.49 -7.45
N GLU A 128 -7.34 0.66 -6.78
CA GLU A 128 -8.08 1.85 -7.22
C GLU A 128 -7.40 2.54 -8.41
N ASN A 129 -6.08 2.47 -8.48
CA ASN A 129 -5.30 3.09 -9.54
C ASN A 129 -4.07 2.27 -9.94
N SER A 130 -3.51 2.56 -11.12
CA SER A 130 -2.37 1.85 -11.69
C SER A 130 -1.12 1.90 -10.82
N ALA A 131 -0.89 2.98 -10.06
CA ALA A 131 0.29 3.08 -9.20
C ALA A 131 0.20 2.10 -8.03
N GLU A 132 -0.96 2.02 -7.37
CA GLU A 132 -1.26 1.04 -6.33
C GLU A 132 -1.19 -0.39 -6.88
N ALA A 133 -1.74 -0.64 -8.07
CA ALA A 133 -1.68 -1.94 -8.72
C ALA A 133 -0.23 -2.39 -8.98
N ILE A 134 0.62 -1.49 -9.49
CA ILE A 134 2.05 -1.76 -9.71
C ILE A 134 2.77 -1.99 -8.38
N GLU A 135 2.45 -1.24 -7.33
CA GLU A 135 3.02 -1.42 -6.00
C GLU A 135 2.65 -2.79 -5.42
N LYS A 136 1.38 -3.17 -5.46
CA LYS A 136 0.90 -4.51 -5.07
C LYS A 136 1.65 -5.61 -5.78
N MET A 137 1.80 -5.49 -7.11
CA MET A 137 2.58 -6.45 -7.88
C MET A 137 4.05 -6.52 -7.44
N ARG A 138 4.67 -5.49 -6.86
CA ARG A 138 6.06 -5.60 -6.39
C ARG A 138 6.20 -6.49 -5.16
N PHE A 139 5.17 -6.57 -4.32
CA PHE A 139 5.20 -7.28 -3.05
C PHE A 139 4.45 -8.61 -3.07
N VAL A 140 3.46 -8.74 -3.96
CA VAL A 140 2.60 -9.92 -4.07
C VAL A 140 2.81 -10.59 -5.43
N ASN A 141 2.99 -11.91 -5.40
CA ASN A 141 3.03 -12.72 -6.61
C ASN A 141 1.61 -13.09 -7.02
N TYR A 142 1.05 -12.34 -7.96
CA TYR A 142 -0.24 -12.67 -8.56
C TYR A 142 -0.08 -13.75 -9.62
N ALA A 143 -0.83 -14.83 -9.49
CA ALA A 143 -0.92 -15.89 -10.50
C ALA A 143 -1.82 -15.51 -11.68
N ALA A 144 -2.75 -14.57 -11.47
CA ALA A 144 -3.63 -14.05 -12.51
C ALA A 144 -3.83 -12.54 -12.39
N VAL A 145 -3.99 -11.87 -13.53
CA VAL A 145 -4.27 -10.42 -13.59
C VAL A 145 -5.34 -10.18 -14.64
N PHE A 146 -6.42 -9.51 -14.25
CA PHE A 146 -7.52 -9.12 -15.13
C PHE A 146 -7.53 -7.61 -15.26
N LEU A 147 -7.31 -7.10 -16.47
CA LEU A 147 -7.32 -5.66 -16.76
C LEU A 147 -8.42 -5.31 -17.75
N HIS A 148 -9.26 -4.37 -17.38
CA HIS A 148 -10.26 -3.79 -18.26
C HIS A 148 -9.67 -2.62 -19.07
N GLU A 149 -10.05 -2.50 -20.34
CA GLU A 149 -9.52 -1.46 -21.24
C GLU A 149 -9.77 -0.01 -20.75
N ASN A 150 -10.86 0.18 -20.02
CA ASN A 150 -11.31 1.47 -19.45
C ASN A 150 -10.91 1.65 -17.98
N TYR A 151 -10.03 0.81 -17.43
CA TYR A 151 -9.52 1.00 -16.07
C TYR A 151 -8.64 2.25 -15.97
N GLU A 152 -7.78 2.46 -16.96
CA GLU A 152 -6.89 3.61 -17.03
C GLU A 152 -7.50 4.70 -17.91
N GLN A 153 -7.50 5.95 -17.45
CA GLN A 153 -8.04 7.09 -18.22
C GLN A 153 -7.31 7.29 -19.55
N ALA A 154 -6.02 6.95 -19.62
CA ALA A 154 -5.21 7.01 -20.82
C ALA A 154 -5.54 5.88 -21.83
N GLY A 155 -6.45 4.98 -21.47
CA GLY A 155 -6.77 3.76 -22.21
C GLY A 155 -5.65 2.72 -22.10
N LEU A 156 -5.86 1.58 -22.76
CA LEU A 156 -4.95 0.44 -22.70
C LEU A 156 -3.56 0.72 -23.31
N GLU A 157 -3.49 1.43 -24.43
CA GLU A 157 -2.25 1.66 -25.18
C GLU A 157 -1.24 2.52 -24.43
N ASN A 158 -1.74 3.55 -23.74
CA ASN A 158 -0.95 4.50 -22.97
C ASN A 158 -1.07 4.27 -21.46
N GLY A 159 -1.69 3.16 -21.07
CA GLY A 159 -1.89 2.76 -19.68
C GLY A 159 -0.58 2.40 -19.02
N ALA A 160 -0.31 2.97 -17.84
CA ALA A 160 0.89 2.71 -17.07
C ALA A 160 0.96 1.26 -16.61
N PHE A 161 -0.17 0.66 -16.22
CA PHE A 161 -0.21 -0.72 -15.77
C PHE A 161 -0.03 -1.69 -16.93
N HIS A 162 -0.70 -1.47 -18.07
CA HIS A 162 -0.49 -2.32 -19.24
C HIS A 162 0.96 -2.27 -19.74
N GLN A 163 1.57 -1.07 -19.77
CA GLN A 163 2.97 -0.91 -20.14
C GLN A 163 3.92 -1.59 -19.14
N TYR A 164 3.60 -1.56 -17.84
CA TYR A 164 4.32 -2.31 -16.81
C TYR A 164 4.28 -3.82 -17.10
N MET A 165 3.11 -4.38 -17.42
CA MET A 165 2.98 -5.79 -17.81
C MET A 165 3.78 -6.14 -19.07
N ARG A 166 3.79 -5.25 -20.07
CA ARG A 166 4.53 -5.45 -21.33
C ARG A 166 6.05 -5.46 -21.13
N THR A 167 6.55 -4.65 -20.21
CA THR A 167 8.00 -4.49 -19.93
C THR A 167 8.52 -5.45 -18.86
N MET A 168 7.63 -6.22 -18.21
CA MET A 168 8.02 -7.21 -17.21
C MET A 168 8.91 -8.30 -17.80
N THR A 169 9.91 -8.73 -17.03
CA THR A 169 10.83 -9.79 -17.44
C THR A 169 10.08 -11.11 -17.66
N MET A 170 10.50 -11.85 -18.70
CA MET A 170 9.84 -13.10 -19.07
C MET A 170 9.91 -14.18 -17.98
N SER A 171 10.92 -14.13 -17.10
CA SER A 171 11.03 -15.07 -15.97
C SER A 171 9.86 -14.93 -15.01
N ARG A 172 9.34 -13.72 -14.80
CA ARG A 172 8.23 -13.47 -13.88
C ARG A 172 6.89 -13.49 -14.59
N ARG A 173 6.82 -12.89 -15.79
CA ARG A 173 5.58 -12.75 -16.56
C ARG A 173 4.95 -14.09 -16.95
N ARG A 174 5.74 -15.15 -17.17
CA ARG A 174 5.22 -16.49 -17.50
C ARG A 174 4.50 -17.20 -16.37
N TYR A 175 4.59 -16.69 -15.13
CA TYR A 175 3.81 -17.20 -14.00
C TYR A 175 2.48 -16.45 -13.81
N ILE A 176 2.19 -15.48 -14.68
CA ILE A 176 1.00 -14.64 -14.58
C ILE A 176 0.09 -14.93 -15.76
N PHE A 177 -1.10 -15.44 -15.47
CA PHE A 177 -2.18 -15.52 -16.44
C PHE A 177 -2.81 -14.13 -16.64
N TYR A 178 -2.39 -13.43 -17.68
CA TYR A 178 -2.80 -12.06 -17.96
C TYR A 178 -3.99 -12.01 -18.93
N VAL A 179 -5.11 -11.47 -18.45
CA VAL A 179 -6.38 -11.39 -19.17
C VAL A 179 -6.76 -9.93 -19.41
N LEU A 180 -7.08 -9.61 -20.66
CA LEU A 180 -7.61 -8.31 -21.05
C LEU A 180 -9.10 -8.39 -21.33
N VAL A 181 -9.87 -7.42 -20.83
CA VAL A 181 -11.32 -7.34 -21.01
C VAL A 181 -11.71 -5.98 -21.58
N GLY A 182 -12.65 -5.95 -22.52
CA GLY A 182 -13.10 -4.73 -23.16
C GLY A 182 -13.86 -4.96 -24.47
N GLY A 183 -14.73 -4.03 -24.83
CA GLY A 183 -15.58 -4.08 -26.02
C GLY A 183 -14.83 -4.13 -27.36
N ARG A 184 -13.55 -3.75 -27.42
CA ARG A 184 -12.71 -3.85 -28.65
C ARG A 184 -12.20 -5.27 -28.96
N PHE A 185 -12.26 -6.18 -27.98
CA PHE A 185 -11.64 -7.49 -28.11
C PHE A 185 -12.55 -8.52 -28.75
N SER A 186 -11.95 -9.49 -29.43
CA SER A 186 -12.64 -10.70 -29.90
C SER A 186 -12.32 -11.82 -28.90
N THR A 187 -13.33 -12.28 -28.17
CA THR A 187 -13.17 -13.29 -27.11
C THR A 187 -12.42 -14.52 -27.62
N LEU A 188 -11.42 -14.98 -26.86
CA LEU A 188 -10.58 -16.14 -27.20
C LEU A 188 -9.79 -16.01 -28.51
N TYR A 189 -9.54 -14.79 -29.00
CA TYR A 189 -8.72 -14.60 -30.19
C TYR A 189 -7.23 -14.47 -29.85
N ASP A 190 -6.51 -15.59 -29.95
CA ASP A 190 -5.12 -15.72 -29.49
C ASP A 190 -4.15 -14.75 -30.18
N LEU A 191 -4.32 -14.48 -31.48
CA LEU A 191 -3.45 -13.55 -32.20
C LEU A 191 -3.63 -12.11 -31.71
N GLN A 192 -4.85 -11.73 -31.31
CA GLN A 192 -5.09 -10.43 -30.70
C GLN A 192 -4.53 -10.39 -29.28
N ALA A 193 -4.71 -11.46 -28.48
CA ALA A 193 -4.07 -11.56 -27.16
C ALA A 193 -2.55 -11.40 -27.27
N LEU A 194 -1.91 -12.11 -28.20
CA LEU A 194 -0.48 -12.01 -28.48
C LEU A 194 -0.05 -10.60 -28.87
N ALA A 195 -0.81 -9.91 -29.75
CA ALA A 195 -0.51 -8.54 -30.15
C ALA A 195 -0.50 -7.56 -28.96
N TRP A 196 -1.40 -7.76 -27.99
CA TRP A 196 -1.44 -7.02 -26.74
C TRP A 196 -0.56 -7.62 -25.64
N SER A 197 0.20 -8.67 -25.97
CA SER A 197 1.06 -9.39 -25.03
C SER A 197 0.29 -9.89 -23.79
N ALA A 198 -0.95 -10.32 -23.98
CA ALA A 198 -1.80 -10.99 -22.99
C ALA A 198 -1.91 -12.49 -23.30
N ASN A 199 -2.35 -13.26 -22.31
CA ASN A 199 -2.66 -14.68 -22.48
C ASN A 199 -4.07 -14.88 -23.02
N LEU A 200 -5.00 -13.97 -22.70
CA LEU A 200 -6.39 -14.05 -23.09
C LEU A 200 -6.98 -12.65 -23.30
N VAL A 201 -7.86 -12.51 -24.28
CA VAL A 201 -8.70 -11.32 -24.50
C VAL A 201 -10.18 -11.72 -24.46
N ILE A 202 -11.02 -10.87 -23.87
CA ILE A 202 -12.45 -11.11 -23.67
C ILE A 202 -13.23 -9.85 -24.03
N ASN A 203 -14.30 -9.99 -24.80
CA ASN A 203 -15.24 -8.90 -25.05
C ASN A 203 -16.20 -8.70 -23.88
N ASP A 204 -16.57 -7.45 -23.59
CA ASP A 204 -17.57 -7.11 -22.58
C ASP A 204 -18.90 -7.86 -22.75
N ARG A 205 -19.29 -8.13 -24.00
CA ARG A 205 -20.53 -8.85 -24.36
C ARG A 205 -20.57 -10.30 -23.89
N GLU A 206 -19.40 -10.92 -23.70
CA GLU A 206 -19.30 -12.32 -23.27
C GLU A 206 -18.83 -12.47 -21.82
N THR A 207 -18.75 -11.37 -21.05
CA THR A 207 -18.33 -11.41 -19.65
C THR A 207 -19.23 -12.27 -18.76
N GLU A 208 -20.50 -12.43 -19.12
CA GLU A 208 -21.42 -13.37 -18.47
C GLU A 208 -20.98 -14.84 -18.58
N TYR A 209 -20.24 -15.19 -19.63
CA TYR A 209 -19.74 -16.55 -19.89
C TYR A 209 -18.31 -16.77 -19.35
N ILE A 210 -17.80 -15.85 -18.53
CA ILE A 210 -16.42 -15.88 -18.02
C ILE A 210 -16.05 -17.23 -17.39
N HIS A 211 -16.97 -17.86 -16.67
CA HIS A 211 -16.68 -19.15 -16.03
C HIS A 211 -16.36 -20.24 -17.06
N THR A 212 -17.10 -20.29 -18.17
CA THR A 212 -16.85 -21.25 -19.26
C THR A 212 -15.57 -20.90 -20.00
N ILE A 213 -15.31 -19.61 -20.22
CA ILE A 213 -14.10 -19.12 -20.88
C ILE A 213 -12.86 -19.52 -20.06
N LEU A 214 -12.84 -19.24 -18.76
CA LEU A 214 -11.72 -19.58 -17.87
C LEU A 214 -11.51 -21.10 -17.74
N ARG A 215 -12.60 -21.87 -17.69
CA ARG A 215 -12.53 -23.35 -17.67
C ARG A 215 -11.80 -23.90 -18.88
N LYS A 216 -11.88 -23.23 -20.03
CA LYS A 216 -11.15 -23.61 -21.24
C LYS A 216 -9.73 -23.03 -21.26
N ALA A 217 -9.58 -21.75 -20.92
CA ALA A 217 -8.33 -21.03 -21.12
C ALA A 217 -7.23 -21.36 -20.09
N ILE A 218 -7.59 -21.58 -18.82
CA ILE A 218 -6.61 -21.90 -17.77
C ILE A 218 -5.87 -23.22 -18.07
N PRO A 219 -6.55 -24.34 -18.38
CA PRO A 219 -5.84 -25.57 -18.73
C PRO A 219 -4.95 -25.42 -19.97
N GLN A 220 -5.38 -24.66 -20.97
CA GLN A 220 -4.56 -24.40 -22.17
C GLN A 220 -3.29 -23.61 -21.84
N TYR A 221 -3.40 -22.62 -20.95
CA TYR A 221 -2.26 -21.87 -20.45
C TYR A 221 -1.29 -22.78 -19.66
N GLU A 222 -1.82 -23.62 -18.78
CA GLU A 222 -1.03 -24.58 -17.99
C GLU A 222 -0.36 -25.64 -18.87
N GLU A 223 -1.04 -26.16 -19.90
CA GLU A 223 -0.46 -27.10 -20.86
C GLU A 223 0.70 -26.45 -21.64
N LEU A 224 0.54 -25.18 -22.02
CA LEU A 224 1.54 -24.46 -22.82
C LEU A 224 2.78 -24.06 -22.00
N PHE A 225 2.60 -23.56 -20.77
CA PHE A 225 3.68 -23.00 -19.97
C PHE A 225 4.12 -23.89 -18.81
N GLY A 226 3.30 -24.82 -18.35
CA GLY A 226 3.58 -25.74 -17.23
C GLY A 226 4.92 -26.45 -17.36
N PRO A 227 5.20 -27.16 -18.47
CA PRO A 227 6.48 -27.85 -18.66
C PRO A 227 7.69 -26.90 -18.61
N VAL A 228 7.54 -25.68 -19.13
CA VAL A 228 8.60 -24.67 -19.12
C VAL A 228 8.83 -24.15 -17.70
N MET A 229 7.76 -23.88 -16.95
CA MET A 229 7.83 -23.43 -15.56
C MET A 229 8.45 -24.50 -14.65
N GLU A 230 8.10 -25.77 -14.85
CA GLU A 230 8.68 -26.90 -14.12
C GLU A 230 10.18 -27.02 -14.42
N ALA A 231 10.58 -26.95 -15.69
CA ALA A 231 11.99 -26.98 -16.07
C ALA A 231 12.79 -25.80 -15.49
N LEU A 232 12.19 -24.60 -15.42
CA LEU A 232 12.81 -23.42 -14.80
C LEU A 232 12.98 -23.60 -13.28
N ARG A 233 11.96 -24.14 -12.59
CA ARG A 233 12.06 -24.49 -11.16
C ARG A 233 13.18 -25.50 -10.90
N PHE A 234 13.30 -26.55 -11.71
CA PHE A 234 14.41 -27.51 -11.58
C PHE A 234 15.78 -26.87 -11.83
N ALA A 235 15.86 -25.87 -12.70
CA ALA A 235 17.08 -25.11 -12.94
C ALA A 235 17.39 -24.05 -11.86
N GLY A 236 16.55 -23.92 -10.83
CA GLY A 236 16.69 -22.94 -9.75
C GLY A 236 16.47 -21.50 -10.20
N LYS A 237 15.63 -21.28 -11.23
CA LYS A 237 15.36 -19.96 -11.84
C LYS A 237 13.90 -19.55 -11.76
#